data_AF-A0A821L781-F1
#
_entry.id   AF-A0A821L781-F1
#
_cell.length_a   1.000
_cell.length_b   1.000
_cell.length_c   1.000
_cell.angle_alpha   90.00
_cell.angle_beta   90.00
_cell.angle_gamma   90.00
#
_symmetry.space_group_name_H-M   'P 1'
#
loop_
_entity.id
_entity.type
_entity.pdbx_description
1 polymer ?
#
loop_
_entity_poly.entity_id
_entity_poly.type
_entity_poly.pdbx_seq_one_letter_code
_entity_poly.pdbx_strand_id
1 'polypeptide(L)'
;MQSPISNLDDSEIAITESQTTYNDPFTKKTEDPVRNSLCGHIYEKEVIMNIIQKKKKGIKCPVAGCGNRNLIKAKHWIPDDELKLRMTLTYHSTMV
;
A
#
# COMPACT_ATOMS: atom_id res chain seq x y z
N MET A 1 36.45 -41.09 -19.52
CA MET A 1 35.35 -40.73 -20.45
C MET A 1 34.23 -40.18 -19.57
N GLN A 2 34.12 -38.86 -19.44
CA GLN A 2 33.07 -38.21 -18.65
C GLN A 2 32.08 -37.61 -19.66
N SER A 3 30.89 -38.19 -19.73
CA SER A 3 29.77 -37.77 -20.57
C SER A 3 28.97 -36.63 -19.88
N PRO A 4 28.02 -35.96 -20.57
CA PRO A 4 28.09 -34.55 -20.90
C PRO A 4 27.25 -33.67 -19.97
N ILE A 5 27.58 -32.38 -19.95
CA ILE A 5 26.80 -31.31 -19.30
C ILE A 5 25.47 -31.21 -20.04
N SER A 6 24.39 -31.69 -19.43
CA SER A 6 23.05 -31.67 -20.03
C SER A 6 22.09 -30.80 -19.23
N ASN A 7 21.47 -29.87 -19.96
CA ASN A 7 20.29 -29.07 -19.66
C ASN A 7 20.50 -27.85 -18.76
N LEU A 8 20.62 -26.69 -19.44
CA LEU A 8 19.99 -25.47 -18.98
C LEU A 8 18.49 -25.74 -18.93
N ASP A 9 17.95 -25.93 -17.72
CA ASP A 9 16.50 -25.86 -17.50
C ASP A 9 16.14 -24.38 -17.53
N ASP A 10 15.69 -23.93 -18.70
CA ASP A 10 14.96 -22.69 -18.92
C ASP A 10 13.61 -22.83 -18.17
N SER A 11 13.67 -22.73 -16.84
CA SER A 11 12.47 -22.64 -16.03
C SER A 11 11.81 -21.31 -16.38
N GLU A 12 10.85 -21.38 -17.30
CA GLU A 12 9.95 -20.29 -17.64
C GLU A 12 9.24 -19.84 -16.35
N ILE A 13 9.80 -18.83 -15.69
CA ILE A 13 9.17 -18.21 -14.53
C ILE A 13 7.90 -17.55 -15.06
N ALA A 14 6.75 -18.20 -14.82
CA ALA A 14 5.45 -17.60 -15.01
C ALA A 14 5.32 -16.42 -14.03
N ILE A 15 5.60 -15.22 -14.51
CA ILE A 15 5.37 -13.99 -13.76
C ILE A 15 3.85 -13.83 -13.65
N THR A 16 3.27 -14.25 -12.53
CA THR A 16 1.87 -13.94 -12.23
C THR A 16 1.80 -12.48 -11.80
N GLU A 17 1.23 -11.61 -12.64
CA GLU A 17 0.97 -10.21 -12.28
C GLU A 17 -0.09 -10.15 -11.16
N SER A 18 0.34 -10.10 -9.90
CA SER A 18 -0.54 -9.78 -8.79
C SER A 18 -0.68 -8.25 -8.69
N GLN A 19 -1.73 -7.69 -9.28
CA GLN A 19 -2.06 -6.27 -9.13
C GLN A 19 -2.50 -5.99 -7.69
N THR A 20 -1.57 -5.54 -6.85
CA THR A 20 -1.90 -5.09 -5.50
C THR A 20 -2.45 -3.68 -5.58
N THR A 21 -3.76 -3.56 -5.83
CA THR A 21 -4.44 -2.26 -5.81
C THR A 21 -4.63 -1.81 -4.37
N TYR A 22 -3.89 -0.78 -3.98
CA TYR A 22 -4.01 -0.22 -2.64
C TYR A 22 -5.17 0.77 -2.61
N ASN A 23 -6.32 0.34 -2.07
CA ASN A 23 -7.54 1.13 -2.01
C ASN A 23 -7.77 1.65 -0.59
N ASP A 24 -7.91 2.96 -0.44
CA ASP A 24 -8.30 3.58 0.83
C ASP A 24 -9.67 3.04 1.32
N PRO A 25 -9.81 2.65 2.60
CA PRO A 25 -11.06 2.09 3.12
C PRO A 25 -12.23 3.09 3.21
N PHE A 26 -12.01 4.40 3.01
CA PHE A 26 -13.05 5.43 3.01
C PHE A 26 -13.50 5.80 1.59
N THR A 27 -12.57 6.13 0.69
CA THR A 27 -12.87 6.66 -0.64
C THR A 27 -12.65 5.67 -1.77
N LYS A 28 -12.00 4.52 -1.50
CA LYS A 28 -11.56 3.54 -2.51
C LYS A 28 -10.62 4.14 -3.58
N LYS A 29 -10.02 5.30 -3.30
CA LYS A 29 -9.03 5.97 -4.15
C LYS A 29 -7.85 6.35 -3.29
N THR A 30 -6.65 6.17 -3.83
CA THR A 30 -5.41 6.52 -3.14
C THR A 30 -4.52 7.28 -4.11
N GLU A 31 -4.38 8.58 -3.88
CA GLU A 31 -3.56 9.54 -4.63
C GLU A 31 -2.34 9.96 -3.79
N ASP A 32 -2.54 10.22 -2.49
CA ASP A 32 -1.48 10.54 -1.53
C ASP A 32 -1.51 9.54 -0.37
N PRO A 33 -0.91 8.35 -0.54
CA PRO A 33 -0.92 7.33 0.49
C PRO A 33 -0.16 7.78 1.74
N VAL A 34 -0.84 7.70 2.89
CA VAL A 34 -0.23 7.87 4.22
C VAL A 34 -0.40 6.62 5.04
N ARG A 35 0.69 6.14 5.63
CA ARG A 35 0.71 4.97 6.51
C ARG A 35 0.58 5.39 7.97
N ASN A 36 -0.23 4.65 8.72
CA ASN A 36 -0.25 4.75 10.17
C ASN A 36 0.94 4.00 10.78
N SER A 37 1.80 4.70 11.50
CA SER A 37 2.91 4.11 12.28
C SER A 37 2.48 3.04 13.30
N LEU A 38 1.23 3.07 13.80
CA LEU A 38 0.76 2.17 14.85
C LEU A 38 0.23 0.82 14.35
N CYS A 39 -0.33 0.76 13.13
CA CYS A 39 -0.90 -0.47 12.59
C CYS A 39 -0.47 -0.80 11.16
N GLY A 40 0.28 0.07 10.49
CA GLY A 40 0.78 -0.16 9.14
C GLY A 40 -0.26 -0.01 8.03
N HIS A 41 -1.54 0.18 8.35
CA HIS A 41 -2.56 0.48 7.35
C HIS A 41 -2.32 1.85 6.74
N ILE A 42 -2.56 1.93 5.45
CA ILE A 42 -2.41 3.14 4.65
C ILE A 42 -3.76 3.66 4.18
N TYR A 43 -3.83 4.98 4.04
CA TYR A 43 -5.04 5.75 3.83
C TYR A 43 -4.74 6.87 2.84
N GLU A 44 -5.79 7.49 2.34
CA GLU A 44 -5.68 8.74 1.62
C GLU A 44 -5.42 9.92 2.58
N LYS A 45 -4.37 10.69 2.33
CA LYS A 45 -3.96 11.81 3.20
C LYS A 45 -5.05 12.84 3.37
N GLU A 46 -5.65 13.29 2.28
CA GLU A 46 -6.65 14.37 2.34
C GLU A 46 -7.87 13.94 3.17
N VAL A 47 -8.29 12.70 2.97
CA VAL A 47 -9.42 12.09 3.66
C VAL A 47 -9.12 11.97 5.15
N ILE A 48 -7.99 11.38 5.51
CA ILE A 48 -7.65 11.14 6.92
C ILE A 48 -7.45 12.45 7.68
N MET A 49 -6.82 13.43 7.04
CA MET A 49 -6.57 14.75 7.63
C MET A 49 -7.89 15.50 7.85
N ASN A 50 -8.83 15.45 6.89
CA ASN A 50 -10.17 16.02 7.04
C ASN A 50 -10.96 15.35 8.18
N ILE A 51 -10.91 14.01 8.28
CA ILE A 51 -11.61 13.29 9.35
C ILE A 51 -11.03 13.65 10.73
N ILE A 52 -9.71 13.75 10.87
CA ILE A 52 -9.07 14.10 12.15
C ILE A 52 -9.31 15.55 12.51
N GLN A 53 -9.33 16.46 11.54
CA GLN A 53 -9.67 17.86 11.76
C GLN A 53 -11.11 17.98 12.32
N LYS A 54 -12.05 17.20 11.77
CA LYS A 54 -13.43 17.10 12.28
C LYS A 54 -13.49 16.43 13.66
N LYS A 55 -12.74 15.34 13.84
CA LYS A 55 -12.66 14.56 15.09
C LYS A 55 -11.40 14.96 15.86
N LYS A 56 -11.42 16.14 16.50
CA LYS A 56 -10.32 16.72 17.30
C LYS A 56 -9.61 15.76 18.28
N LYS A 57 -10.26 14.67 18.69
CA LYS A 57 -9.72 13.64 19.61
C LYS A 57 -8.89 12.55 18.93
N GLY A 58 -8.89 12.46 17.59
CA GLY A 58 -8.32 11.37 16.80
C GLY A 58 -9.34 10.31 16.39
N ILE A 59 -8.91 9.32 15.62
CA ILE A 59 -9.77 8.26 15.09
C ILE A 59 -9.22 6.87 15.40
N LYS A 60 -10.10 5.86 15.45
CA LYS A 60 -9.68 4.46 15.43
C LYS A 60 -9.43 4.01 13.99
N CYS A 61 -8.63 2.97 13.83
CA CYS A 61 -8.45 2.33 12.54
C CYS A 61 -9.80 1.78 12.03
N PRO A 62 -10.26 2.15 10.82
CA PRO A 62 -11.52 1.65 10.25
C PRO A 62 -11.39 0.22 9.67
N VAL A 63 -10.17 -0.32 9.54
CA VAL A 63 -9.94 -1.64 8.95
C VAL A 63 -10.48 -2.72 9.89
N ALA A 64 -11.40 -3.53 9.39
CA ALA A 64 -12.00 -4.62 10.15
C ALA A 64 -10.91 -5.61 10.61
N GLY A 65 -10.94 -5.98 11.89
CA GLY A 65 -9.94 -6.87 12.48
C GLY A 65 -8.61 -6.19 12.85
N CYS A 66 -8.48 -4.87 12.70
CA CYS A 66 -7.27 -4.18 13.14
C CYS A 66 -7.08 -4.30 14.66
N GLY A 67 -5.93 -4.84 15.08
CA GLY A 67 -5.58 -5.00 16.50
C GLY A 67 -5.27 -3.68 17.23
N ASN A 68 -5.12 -2.56 16.51
CA ASN A 68 -4.82 -1.28 17.13
C ASN A 68 -6.06 -0.66 17.79
N ARG A 69 -6.07 -0.64 19.12
CA ARG A 69 -7.14 -0.05 19.94
C ARG A 69 -6.92 1.42 20.26
N ASN A 70 -5.75 1.97 19.94
CA ASN A 70 -5.38 3.35 20.25
C ASN A 70 -5.99 4.33 19.24
N LEU A 71 -6.20 5.57 19.71
CA LEU A 71 -6.61 6.68 18.85
C LEU A 71 -5.41 7.18 18.05
N ILE A 72 -5.55 7.12 16.73
CA ILE A 72 -4.60 7.63 15.76
C ILE A 72 -4.81 9.15 15.66
N LYS A 73 -3.72 9.89 15.79
CA LYS A 73 -3.66 11.35 15.76
C LYS A 73 -2.78 11.80 14.58
N ALA A 74 -2.85 13.08 14.25
CA ALA A 74 -2.07 13.69 13.16
C ALA A 74 -0.57 13.30 13.18
N LYS A 75 0.04 13.20 14.37
CA LYS A 75 1.45 12.84 14.54
C LYS A 75 1.84 11.40 14.17
N HIS A 76 0.86 10.52 13.99
CA HIS A 76 1.10 9.09 13.73
C HIS A 76 1.07 8.74 12.24
N TRP A 77 0.70 9.69 11.38
CA TRP A 77 0.68 9.50 9.93
C TRP A 77 2.06 9.79 9.35
N ILE A 78 2.52 8.86 8.53
CA ILE A 78 3.78 8.94 7.81
C ILE A 78 3.42 8.90 6.31
N PRO A 79 3.84 9.88 5.50
CA PRO A 79 3.67 9.79 4.05
C PRO A 79 4.43 8.58 3.50
N ASP A 80 3.80 7.85 2.58
CA ASP A 80 4.37 6.66 1.94
C ASP A 80 4.78 7.02 0.50
N ASP A 81 5.86 7.79 0.38
CA ASP A 81 6.35 8.30 -0.91
C ASP A 81 6.73 7.18 -1.89
N GLU A 82 7.21 6.04 -1.36
CA GLU A 82 7.50 4.85 -2.15
C GLU A 82 6.23 4.30 -2.80
N LEU A 83 5.16 4.12 -2.02
CA LEU A 83 3.89 3.63 -2.56
C LEU A 83 3.29 4.61 -3.56
N LYS A 84 3.37 5.91 -3.27
CA LYS A 84 2.91 6.97 -4.18
C LYS A 84 3.65 6.92 -5.51
N LEU A 85 4.97 6.76 -5.46
CA LEU A 85 5.80 6.63 -6.65
C LEU A 85 5.42 5.36 -7.43
N ARG A 86 5.31 4.22 -6.76
CA ARG A 86 4.93 2.95 -7.40
C ARG A 86 3.57 3.03 -8.10
N MET A 87 2.56 3.60 -7.44
CA MET A 87 1.24 3.83 -8.05
C MET A 87 1.33 4.65 -9.34
N THR A 88 2.14 5.72 -9.32
CA THR A 88 2.35 6.60 -10.48
C THR A 88 3.06 5.88 -11.64
N LEU A 89 4.05 5.04 -11.32
CA LEU A 89 4.82 4.26 -12.30
C LEU A 89 3.99 3.13 -12.93
N THR A 90 3.17 2.45 -12.13
CA THR A 90 2.26 1.41 -12.64
C THR A 90 1.24 1.99 -13.62
N TYR A 91 0.71 3.19 -13.35
CA TYR A 91 -0.21 3.87 -14.26
C TYR A 91 0.42 4.17 -15.64
N HIS A 92 1.70 4.51 -15.68
CA HIS A 92 2.41 4.77 -16.94
C HIS A 92 2.81 3.49 -17.69
N SER A 93 2.99 2.36 -17.00
CA SER A 93 3.40 1.10 -17.65
C SER A 93 2.23 0.35 -18.32
N THR A 94 0.98 0.64 -17.96
CA THR A 94 -0.20 0.02 -18.57
C THR A 94 -0.72 0.75 -19.83
N MET A 95 -0.03 1.81 -20.28
CA MET A 95 -0.39 2.60 -21.47
C MET A 95 0.65 2.50 -22.60
N VAL A 96 1.21 1.30 -22.80
CA VAL A 96 1.98 0.94 -24.00
C VAL A 96 1.44 -0.34 -24.63
#